data_AF-A0A9N9X644-F1
#
_entry.id   AF-A0A9N9X644-F1
#
_cell.length_a   1.000
_cell.length_b   1.000
_cell.length_c   1.000
_cell.angle_alpha   90.00
_cell.angle_beta   90.00
_cell.angle_gamma   90.00
#
_symmetry.space_group_name_H-M   'P 1'
#
loop_
_entity.id
_entity.type
_entity.pdbx_description
1 polymer ?
#
loop_
_entity_poly.entity_id
_entity_poly.type
_entity_poly.pdbx_seq_one_letter_code
_entity_poly.pdbx_strand_id
1 'polypeptide(L)'
;MGSFKSKYFDTMEVPNAKEAKIPKLYVPVEEFKFHDPLEDESSNGLFLNNVYFPEEIIIKILTFLPPEQLLPLSLVCKKWCNIIKSDSLWMDVYNNQFPNKAKRLPWYVYYLYYSTDNFKNLIKNGNGQEEFKHWTILTNFGDQFSIEKVPKGSDPLPEGVPEFYGYKSCFATSFYECNKIQVIRLEDKRLLRYVINKFKPHIYVSEWYSGRFDCGCEYKLTIKGLATESMQKPVEDLAEEDENNGETVLFSVLKPVVIRQWEGKEWNKMEIMVEEYDKSLRTLVFQHEGVDTQFWKGHYGSKMAGGVVKFLFESMQPIEEPIEEPCD
;
A
#
# COMPACT_ATOMS: atom_id res chain seq x y z
N MET A 1 -34.89 56.51 50.95
CA MET A 1 -33.90 57.45 50.37
C MET A 1 -33.15 56.72 49.26
N GLY A 2 -33.26 57.17 48.00
CA GLY A 2 -32.48 56.79 46.79
C GLY A 2 -32.48 55.29 46.41
N SER A 3 -33.16 54.78 45.38
CA SER A 3 -33.23 55.13 43.94
C SER A 3 -31.91 55.01 43.19
N PHE A 4 -31.69 53.93 42.41
CA PHE A 4 -31.98 53.90 40.97
C PHE A 4 -31.60 52.54 40.34
N LYS A 5 -32.55 52.00 39.58
CA LYS A 5 -32.42 50.82 38.72
C LYS A 5 -31.59 51.15 37.47
N SER A 6 -30.91 50.12 36.97
CA SER A 6 -30.62 49.80 35.57
C SER A 6 -30.61 50.97 34.58
N LYS A 7 -29.40 51.41 34.22
CA LYS A 7 -29.12 52.13 32.97
C LYS A 7 -27.94 51.44 32.33
N TYR A 8 -28.18 50.62 31.32
CA TYR A 8 -27.34 50.44 30.13
C TYR A 8 -28.11 49.56 29.13
N PHE A 9 -29.20 50.13 28.63
CA PHE A 9 -29.77 49.82 27.33
C PHE A 9 -30.26 51.16 26.80
N ASP A 10 -29.51 51.75 25.86
CA ASP A 10 -30.12 52.33 24.66
C ASP A 10 -29.06 52.70 23.61
N THR A 11 -29.37 52.23 22.40
CA THR A 11 -29.10 52.83 21.09
C THR A 11 -27.65 53.13 20.67
N MET A 12 -27.04 52.13 20.03
CA MET A 12 -26.25 52.38 18.82
C MET A 12 -26.85 51.57 17.67
N GLU A 13 -27.36 52.31 16.68
CA GLU A 13 -27.87 51.80 15.42
C GLU A 13 -26.78 51.01 14.69
N VAL A 14 -27.00 49.71 14.52
CA VAL A 14 -26.16 48.86 13.65
C VAL A 14 -26.65 49.08 12.21
N PRO A 15 -25.77 49.44 11.27
CA PRO A 15 -26.17 49.64 9.88
C PRO A 15 -26.71 48.34 9.30
N ASN A 16 -27.89 48.46 8.70
CA ASN A 16 -28.61 47.49 7.88
C ASN A 16 -27.72 46.36 7.33
N ALA A 17 -27.73 45.21 8.01
CA ALA A 17 -27.16 43.97 7.50
C ALA A 17 -28.02 43.53 6.32
N LYS A 18 -27.65 44.00 5.11
CA LYS A 18 -28.13 43.38 3.87
C LYS A 18 -27.88 41.90 4.01
N GLU A 19 -28.97 41.12 3.96
CA GLU A 19 -28.94 39.67 3.83
C GLU A 19 -27.84 39.27 2.84
N ALA A 20 -26.73 38.76 3.37
CA ALA A 20 -25.76 38.09 2.54
C ALA A 20 -26.44 36.80 2.07
N LYS A 21 -27.06 36.85 0.90
CA LYS A 21 -27.57 35.67 0.20
C LYS A 21 -26.41 34.72 0.00
N ILE A 22 -26.31 33.72 0.86
CA ILE A 22 -25.49 32.53 0.63
C ILE A 22 -25.94 32.00 -0.75
N PRO A 23 -25.06 31.95 -1.77
CA PRO A 23 -25.44 31.39 -3.05
C PRO A 23 -25.87 29.95 -2.78
N LYS A 24 -27.06 29.57 -3.27
CA LYS A 24 -27.50 28.17 -3.29
C LYS A 24 -26.51 27.39 -4.16
N LEU A 25 -25.42 26.92 -3.57
CA LEU A 25 -24.62 25.86 -4.16
C LEU A 25 -25.51 24.62 -4.15
N TYR A 26 -25.58 23.94 -5.30
CA TYR A 26 -26.34 22.72 -5.56
C TYR A 26 -27.77 22.95 -6.06
N VAL A 27 -27.89 22.92 -7.38
CA VAL A 27 -29.13 22.80 -8.14
C VAL A 27 -29.51 21.31 -8.20
N PRO A 28 -30.79 20.93 -8.04
CA PRO A 28 -31.27 19.56 -8.23
C PRO A 28 -30.89 19.02 -9.62
N VAL A 29 -30.60 17.71 -9.74
CA VAL A 29 -30.14 17.07 -10.99
C VAL A 29 -31.14 17.27 -12.13
N GLU A 30 -32.42 17.37 -11.79
CA GLU A 30 -33.52 17.55 -12.74
C GLU A 30 -33.56 18.95 -13.35
N GLU A 31 -32.96 19.93 -12.68
CA GLU A 31 -32.81 21.32 -13.13
C GLU A 31 -31.41 21.62 -13.69
N PHE A 32 -30.48 20.65 -13.62
CA PHE A 32 -29.14 20.79 -14.17
C PHE A 32 -29.21 20.85 -15.70
N LYS A 33 -28.96 22.04 -16.24
CA LYS A 33 -28.71 22.23 -17.67
C LYS A 33 -27.21 22.34 -17.88
N PHE A 34 -26.67 21.54 -18.80
CA PHE A 34 -25.34 21.82 -19.33
C PHE A 34 -25.34 23.23 -19.92
N HIS A 35 -24.26 23.98 -19.69
CA HIS A 35 -24.08 25.30 -20.32
C HIS A 35 -24.31 25.18 -21.83
N ASP A 36 -24.98 26.19 -22.40
CA ASP A 36 -25.09 26.34 -23.85
C ASP A 36 -23.69 26.32 -24.49
N PRO A 37 -23.56 25.91 -25.76
CA PRO A 37 -22.29 25.97 -26.49
C PRO A 37 -21.69 27.36 -26.36
N LEU A 38 -20.45 27.46 -25.86
CA LEU A 38 -19.75 28.73 -25.74
C LEU A 38 -19.48 29.26 -27.15
N GLU A 39 -19.89 30.51 -27.43
CA GLU A 39 -19.73 31.18 -28.73
C GLU A 39 -18.26 31.44 -29.13
N ASP A 40 -17.33 31.23 -28.20
CA ASP A 40 -15.90 31.41 -28.42
C ASP A 40 -15.10 30.18 -27.98
N GLU A 41 -14.59 29.40 -28.93
CA GLU A 41 -13.73 28.24 -28.68
C GLU A 41 -12.32 28.63 -28.18
N SER A 42 -12.00 29.93 -28.10
CA SER A 42 -10.69 30.44 -27.66
C SER A 42 -10.32 30.08 -26.21
N SER A 43 -11.29 29.66 -25.38
CA SER A 43 -11.09 29.30 -23.97
C SER A 43 -10.94 27.80 -23.70
N ASN A 44 -10.74 26.97 -24.73
CA ASN A 44 -10.85 25.51 -24.60
C ASN A 44 -9.57 24.80 -24.07
N GLY A 45 -8.64 25.49 -23.40
CA GLY A 45 -7.43 24.87 -22.82
C GLY A 45 -6.36 24.43 -23.82
N LEU A 46 -6.57 24.65 -25.13
CA LEU A 46 -5.55 24.41 -26.15
C LEU A 46 -4.71 25.64 -26.48
N PHE A 47 -5.10 26.83 -26.00
CA PHE A 47 -4.34 28.05 -26.17
C PHE A 47 -3.45 28.32 -24.95
N LEU A 48 -2.15 28.44 -25.18
CA LEU A 48 -1.17 28.88 -24.17
C LEU A 48 -0.47 30.13 -24.69
N ASN A 49 -0.53 31.24 -23.96
CA ASN A 49 0.02 32.55 -24.37
C ASN A 49 -0.43 32.99 -25.77
N ASN A 50 -1.73 32.88 -26.07
CA ASN A 50 -2.35 33.20 -27.37
C ASN A 50 -1.81 32.36 -28.56
N VAL A 51 -1.12 31.25 -28.29
CA VAL A 51 -0.69 30.28 -29.30
C VAL A 51 -1.56 29.03 -29.18
N TYR A 52 -2.13 28.60 -30.30
CA TYR A 52 -2.88 27.34 -30.39
C TYR A 52 -1.91 26.15 -30.37
N PHE A 53 -2.17 25.19 -29.50
CA PHE A 53 -1.50 23.90 -29.44
C PHE A 53 -2.49 22.78 -29.76
N PRO A 54 -2.20 21.92 -30.74
CA PRO A 54 -2.95 20.68 -30.94
C PRO A 54 -3.00 19.84 -29.66
N GLU A 55 -4.04 19.03 -29.51
CA GLU A 55 -4.25 18.20 -28.32
C GLU A 55 -3.08 17.25 -28.06
N GLU A 56 -2.47 16.71 -29.11
CA GLU A 56 -1.31 15.83 -29.05
C GLU A 56 -0.10 16.53 -28.42
N ILE A 57 0.05 17.84 -28.67
CA ILE A 57 1.13 18.63 -28.08
C ILE A 57 0.84 18.91 -26.61
N ILE A 58 -0.42 19.19 -26.24
CA ILE A 58 -0.81 19.34 -24.84
C ILE A 58 -0.58 18.04 -24.07
N ILE A 59 -0.98 16.89 -24.62
CA ILE A 59 -0.69 15.56 -24.05
C ILE A 59 0.82 15.42 -23.83
N LYS A 60 1.64 15.69 -24.85
CA LYS A 60 3.09 15.56 -24.73
C LYS A 60 3.67 16.49 -23.66
N ILE A 61 3.19 17.73 -23.57
CA ILE A 61 3.58 18.68 -22.51
C ILE A 61 3.25 18.12 -21.13
N LEU A 62 2.03 17.61 -20.93
CA LEU A 62 1.60 17.03 -19.66
C LEU A 62 2.43 15.80 -19.28
N THR A 63 2.92 15.01 -20.24
CA THR A 63 3.77 13.85 -19.93
C THR A 63 5.12 14.19 -19.29
N PHE A 64 5.55 15.45 -19.33
CA PHE A 64 6.76 15.92 -18.63
C PHE A 64 6.52 16.30 -17.16
N LEU A 65 5.28 16.30 -16.69
CA LEU A 65 4.94 16.61 -15.31
C LEU A 65 4.98 15.35 -14.44
N PRO A 66 5.28 15.48 -13.14
CA PRO A 66 5.13 14.37 -12.19
C PRO A 66 3.69 13.85 -12.21
N PRO A 67 3.46 12.53 -12.29
CA PRO A 67 2.11 11.97 -12.41
C PRO A 67 1.16 12.39 -11.28
N GLU A 68 1.68 12.60 -10.08
CA GLU A 68 0.91 13.03 -8.90
C GLU A 68 0.27 14.41 -9.09
N GLN A 69 0.86 15.24 -9.95
CA GLN A 69 0.41 16.60 -10.25
C GLN A 69 -0.60 16.66 -11.38
N LEU A 70 -0.81 15.57 -12.13
CA LEU A 70 -1.70 15.58 -13.29
C LEU A 70 -3.17 15.72 -12.88
N LEU A 71 -3.64 14.97 -11.88
CA LEU A 71 -5.06 15.01 -11.53
C LEU A 71 -5.56 16.40 -11.08
N PRO A 72 -4.83 17.17 -10.25
CA PRO A 72 -5.19 18.56 -9.95
C PRO A 72 -5.39 19.45 -11.18
N LEU A 73 -4.61 19.24 -12.24
CA LEU A 73 -4.71 20.02 -13.48
C LEU A 73 -6.01 19.76 -14.26
N SER A 74 -6.77 18.73 -13.90
CA SER A 74 -8.12 18.50 -14.44
C SER A 74 -9.11 19.61 -14.08
N LEU A 75 -8.78 20.44 -13.08
CA LEU A 75 -9.59 21.58 -12.66
C LEU A 75 -9.33 22.86 -13.48
N VAL A 76 -8.32 22.88 -14.35
CA VAL A 76 -7.99 24.05 -15.19
C VAL A 76 -9.11 24.36 -16.16
N CYS A 77 -9.56 23.36 -16.92
CA CYS A 77 -10.69 23.49 -17.83
C CYS A 77 -11.25 22.10 -18.23
N LYS A 78 -12.42 22.09 -18.89
CA LYS A 78 -13.06 20.84 -19.35
C LYS A 78 -12.17 20.03 -20.32
N LYS A 79 -11.42 20.69 -21.19
CA LYS A 79 -10.52 20.00 -22.14
C LYS A 79 -9.38 19.29 -21.42
N TRP A 80 -8.72 19.98 -20.49
CA TRP A 80 -7.68 19.38 -19.66
C TRP A 80 -8.22 18.25 -18.80
N CYS A 81 -9.43 18.40 -18.24
CA CYS A 81 -10.11 17.31 -17.54
C CYS A 81 -10.24 16.06 -18.41
N ASN A 82 -10.68 16.21 -19.66
CA ASN A 82 -10.83 15.10 -20.60
C ASN A 82 -9.47 14.48 -20.99
N ILE A 83 -8.46 15.31 -21.28
CA ILE A 83 -7.10 14.85 -21.61
C ILE A 83 -6.50 14.09 -20.43
N ILE A 84 -6.59 14.65 -19.22
CA ILE A 84 -6.01 14.05 -18.01
C ILE A 84 -6.71 12.75 -17.64
N LYS A 85 -8.01 12.62 -17.91
CA LYS A 85 -8.78 11.40 -17.66
C LYS A 85 -8.86 10.49 -18.89
N SER A 86 -7.97 10.67 -19.86
CA SER A 86 -7.84 9.80 -21.03
C SER A 86 -6.81 8.71 -20.80
N ASP A 87 -7.05 7.51 -21.32
CA ASP A 87 -6.10 6.40 -21.21
C ASP A 87 -4.81 6.70 -22.00
N SER A 88 -4.89 7.45 -23.10
CA SER A 88 -3.75 7.79 -23.96
C SER A 88 -2.67 8.58 -23.22
N LEU A 89 -3.04 9.61 -22.45
CA LEU A 89 -2.07 10.39 -21.67
C LEU A 89 -1.26 9.48 -20.73
N TRP A 90 -1.95 8.62 -19.99
CA TRP A 90 -1.32 7.79 -18.97
C TRP A 90 -0.49 6.65 -19.57
N MET A 91 -0.91 6.12 -20.71
CA MET A 91 -0.09 5.20 -21.49
C MET A 91 1.20 5.89 -21.96
N ASP A 92 1.15 7.15 -22.40
CA ASP A 92 2.35 7.90 -22.80
C ASP A 92 3.25 8.25 -21.61
N VAL A 93 2.68 8.62 -20.47
CA VAL A 93 3.43 8.79 -19.20
C VAL A 93 4.18 7.51 -18.85
N TYR A 94 3.52 6.35 -19.00
CA TYR A 94 4.14 5.05 -18.75
C TYR A 94 5.26 4.71 -19.75
N ASN A 95 4.99 4.86 -21.04
CA ASN A 95 5.95 4.57 -22.10
C ASN A 95 7.21 5.45 -22.04
N ASN A 96 7.14 6.65 -21.47
CA ASN A 96 8.31 7.52 -21.29
C ASN A 96 9.25 7.03 -20.18
N GLN A 97 8.76 6.22 -19.25
CA GLN A 97 9.52 5.77 -18.06
C GLN A 97 9.97 4.31 -18.17
N PHE A 98 9.23 3.48 -18.89
CA PHE A 98 9.47 2.05 -18.98
C PHE A 98 9.72 1.62 -20.43
N PRO A 99 10.64 0.67 -20.66
CA PRO A 99 10.92 0.15 -22.01
C PRO A 99 9.74 -0.66 -22.56
N ASN A 100 8.92 -1.23 -21.67
CA ASN A 100 7.76 -2.03 -22.04
C ASN A 100 6.58 -1.12 -22.43
N LYS A 101 5.85 -1.51 -23.48
CA LYS A 101 4.67 -0.78 -23.91
C LYS A 101 3.56 -0.88 -22.86
N ALA A 102 2.97 0.28 -22.53
CA ALA A 102 1.79 0.41 -21.73
C ALA A 102 0.65 -0.48 -22.25
N LYS A 103 -0.07 -1.12 -21.33
CA LYS A 103 -1.27 -1.88 -21.64
C LYS A 103 -2.50 -0.98 -21.64
N ARG A 104 -3.57 -1.42 -22.28
CA ARG A 104 -4.83 -0.66 -22.32
C ARG A 104 -5.58 -0.81 -21.00
N LEU A 105 -5.17 -0.03 -20.00
CA LEU A 105 -5.82 0.08 -18.70
C LEU A 105 -6.42 1.48 -18.54
N PRO A 106 -7.53 1.61 -17.80
CA PRO A 106 -8.10 2.92 -17.53
C PRO A 106 -7.12 3.85 -16.82
N TRP A 107 -7.17 5.14 -17.15
CA TRP A 107 -6.28 6.18 -16.60
C TRP A 107 -6.10 6.11 -15.08
N TYR A 108 -7.16 5.78 -14.33
CA TYR A 108 -7.12 5.75 -12.87
C TYR A 108 -6.28 4.61 -12.29
N VAL A 109 -6.00 3.56 -13.08
CA VAL A 109 -5.08 2.48 -12.68
C VAL A 109 -3.65 2.99 -12.72
N TYR A 110 -3.26 3.66 -13.80
CA TYR A 110 -1.95 4.32 -13.90
C TYR A 110 -1.80 5.45 -12.88
N TYR A 111 -2.83 6.27 -12.70
CA TYR A 111 -2.84 7.29 -11.65
C TYR A 111 -2.57 6.68 -10.27
N LEU A 112 -3.25 5.58 -9.94
CA LEU A 112 -3.03 4.86 -8.68
C LEU A 112 -1.61 4.28 -8.59
N TYR A 113 -1.09 3.74 -9.70
CA TYR A 113 0.27 3.19 -9.80
C TYR A 113 1.34 4.21 -9.46
N TYR A 114 1.24 5.40 -10.04
CA TYR A 114 2.23 6.46 -9.80
C TYR A 114 1.99 7.23 -8.50
N SER A 115 0.72 7.56 -8.22
CA SER A 115 0.39 8.55 -7.19
C SER A 115 0.22 7.97 -5.80
N THR A 116 0.40 6.67 -5.62
CA THR A 116 0.25 6.02 -4.33
C THR A 116 1.27 4.91 -4.14
N ASP A 117 1.61 4.61 -2.88
CA ASP A 117 2.48 3.49 -2.54
C ASP A 117 1.75 2.13 -2.56
N ASN A 118 0.57 2.05 -3.15
CA ASN A 118 -0.28 0.86 -3.10
C ASN A 118 0.26 -0.33 -3.90
N PHE A 119 1.13 -0.06 -4.88
CA PHE A 119 1.81 -1.08 -5.70
C PHE A 119 3.28 -1.27 -5.33
N LYS A 120 3.75 -0.51 -4.34
CA LYS A 120 5.05 -0.70 -3.70
C LYS A 120 4.89 -1.64 -2.52
N ASN A 121 5.99 -1.90 -1.83
CA ASN A 121 5.97 -2.68 -0.60
C ASN A 121 5.08 -2.02 0.45
N LEU A 122 4.05 -2.74 0.90
CA LEU A 122 3.10 -2.33 1.94
C LEU A 122 3.61 -2.67 3.35
N ILE A 123 4.63 -3.53 3.47
CA ILE A 123 5.28 -3.84 4.75
C ILE A 123 6.17 -2.68 5.18
N LYS A 124 5.98 -2.28 6.42
CA LYS A 124 6.79 -1.27 7.11
C LYS A 124 7.78 -1.95 8.04
N ASN A 125 8.98 -1.38 8.14
CA ASN A 125 10.02 -1.87 9.05
C ASN A 125 10.30 -3.37 8.88
N GLY A 126 10.43 -3.82 7.63
CA GLY A 126 10.69 -5.23 7.28
C GLY A 126 12.05 -5.75 7.73
N ASN A 127 12.99 -4.87 8.10
CA ASN A 127 14.35 -5.24 8.53
C ASN A 127 14.59 -4.99 10.03
N GLY A 128 13.57 -4.54 10.78
CA GLY A 128 13.68 -4.31 12.23
C GLY A 128 14.58 -3.14 12.62
N GLN A 129 14.94 -2.26 11.68
CA GLN A 129 15.78 -1.09 11.95
C GLN A 129 15.10 -0.07 12.88
N GLU A 130 13.76 -0.08 12.93
CA GLU A 130 12.94 0.68 13.90
C GLU A 130 12.39 -0.25 14.99
N GLU A 131 13.18 -1.24 15.39
CA GLU A 131 12.81 -2.27 16.37
C GLU A 131 11.51 -2.99 15.96
N PHE A 132 10.50 -3.03 16.83
CA PHE A 132 9.20 -3.65 16.55
C PHE A 132 8.12 -2.65 16.10
N LYS A 133 8.49 -1.41 15.75
CA LYS A 133 7.53 -0.43 15.26
C LYS A 133 6.79 -0.98 14.03
N HIS A 134 5.47 -0.80 14.01
CA HIS A 134 4.51 -1.33 13.02
C HIS A 134 4.20 -2.83 13.11
N TRP A 135 4.87 -3.58 13.98
CA TRP A 135 4.60 -4.99 14.21
C TRP A 135 3.77 -5.19 15.48
N THR A 136 2.83 -6.13 15.43
CA THR A 136 2.15 -6.65 16.62
C THR A 136 2.69 -8.03 16.90
N ILE A 137 3.28 -8.24 18.07
CA ILE A 137 3.80 -9.54 18.48
C ILE A 137 2.65 -10.32 19.11
N LEU A 138 2.32 -11.48 18.55
CA LEU A 138 1.24 -12.34 19.03
C LEU A 138 1.73 -13.32 20.10
N THR A 139 2.85 -13.99 19.82
CA THR A 139 3.54 -14.88 20.77
C THR A 139 5.01 -14.50 20.84
N ASN A 140 5.57 -14.56 22.04
CA ASN A 140 6.92 -14.09 22.32
C ASN A 140 7.56 -14.91 23.44
N PHE A 141 7.68 -16.22 23.23
CA PHE A 141 8.16 -17.13 24.26
C PHE A 141 9.70 -17.24 24.27
N GLY A 142 10.24 -17.96 25.25
CA GLY A 142 11.69 -18.09 25.45
C GLY A 142 12.34 -16.75 25.82
N ASP A 143 13.48 -16.46 25.22
CA ASP A 143 14.18 -15.17 25.35
C ASP A 143 13.61 -14.08 24.42
N GLN A 144 12.42 -14.31 23.84
CA GLN A 144 11.67 -13.38 22.99
C GLN A 144 12.32 -13.13 21.62
N PHE A 145 11.65 -12.35 20.77
CA PHE A 145 12.26 -11.79 19.57
C PHE A 145 13.41 -10.84 19.95
N SER A 146 14.49 -10.91 19.18
CA SER A 146 15.55 -9.91 19.21
C SER A 146 15.73 -9.22 17.87
N ILE A 147 16.27 -8.01 17.93
CA ILE A 147 16.75 -7.26 16.77
C ILE A 147 18.26 -7.39 16.73
N GLU A 148 18.77 -8.09 15.72
CA GLU A 148 20.20 -8.19 15.49
C GLU A 148 20.62 -7.10 14.52
N LYS A 149 21.52 -6.18 14.93
CA LYS A 149 22.04 -5.12 14.04
C LYS A 149 22.78 -5.67 12.82
N VAL A 150 23.39 -6.85 12.99
CA VAL A 150 23.98 -7.69 11.97
C VAL A 150 23.64 -9.13 12.37
N PRO A 151 23.22 -10.00 11.44
CA PRO A 151 22.83 -11.37 11.79
C PRO A 151 23.98 -12.13 12.46
N LYS A 152 23.73 -12.75 13.62
CA LYS A 152 24.71 -13.52 14.40
C LYS A 152 24.66 -15.01 14.10
N GLY A 153 25.72 -15.58 13.55
CA GLY A 153 25.74 -17.00 13.20
C GLY A 153 24.92 -17.33 11.96
N SER A 154 24.49 -16.32 11.20
CA SER A 154 24.18 -16.43 9.78
C SER A 154 25.11 -15.50 9.01
N ASP A 155 25.15 -15.65 7.69
CA ASP A 155 25.83 -14.71 6.83
C ASP A 155 25.17 -13.32 6.93
N PRO A 156 25.91 -12.23 6.65
CA PRO A 156 25.30 -10.90 6.55
C PRO A 156 24.17 -10.88 5.52
N LEU A 157 23.23 -9.93 5.65
CA LEU A 157 22.22 -9.72 4.63
C LEU A 157 22.90 -9.46 3.26
N PRO A 158 22.46 -10.14 2.18
CA PRO A 158 23.03 -9.95 0.85
C PRO A 158 23.01 -8.48 0.40
N GLU A 159 24.13 -8.00 -0.13
CA GLU A 159 24.22 -6.65 -0.67
C GLU A 159 23.46 -6.52 -2.00
N GLY A 160 22.92 -5.33 -2.28
CA GLY A 160 22.23 -5.05 -3.54
C GLY A 160 20.79 -5.56 -3.64
N VAL A 161 20.28 -6.28 -2.63
CA VAL A 161 18.88 -6.74 -2.58
C VAL A 161 17.95 -5.56 -2.21
N PRO A 162 17.01 -5.16 -3.10
CA PRO A 162 16.18 -3.97 -2.87
C PRO A 162 15.30 -4.02 -1.62
N GLU A 163 14.83 -5.21 -1.24
CA GLU A 163 13.94 -5.43 -0.09
C GLU A 163 14.59 -5.07 1.26
N PHE A 164 15.93 -5.06 1.31
CA PHE A 164 16.66 -4.67 2.52
C PHE A 164 16.85 -3.15 2.65
N TYR A 165 16.65 -2.37 1.58
CA TYR A 165 16.85 -0.92 1.57
C TYR A 165 18.23 -0.47 2.11
N GLY A 166 19.25 -1.32 1.95
CA GLY A 166 20.61 -1.07 2.49
C GLY A 166 20.76 -1.29 4.00
N TYR A 167 19.71 -1.72 4.70
CA TYR A 167 19.79 -2.10 6.11
C TYR A 167 20.48 -3.46 6.27
N LYS A 168 21.08 -3.66 7.46
CA LYS A 168 21.82 -4.87 7.82
C LYS A 168 21.17 -5.64 8.97
N SER A 169 20.11 -5.11 9.55
CA SER A 169 19.45 -5.69 10.71
C SER A 169 18.42 -6.76 10.32
N CYS A 170 18.17 -7.69 11.23
CA CYS A 170 17.11 -8.68 11.08
C CYS A 170 16.41 -8.95 12.42
N PHE A 171 15.23 -9.55 12.33
CA PHE A 171 14.58 -10.17 13.48
C PHE A 171 15.18 -11.56 13.72
N ALA A 172 15.28 -11.99 14.97
CA ALA A 172 15.71 -13.34 15.36
C ALA A 172 14.79 -13.91 16.43
N THR A 173 14.39 -15.17 16.28
CA THR A 173 13.51 -15.89 17.21
C THR A 173 14.29 -16.74 18.22
N SER A 174 13.60 -17.15 19.28
CA SER A 174 14.15 -17.89 20.40
C SER A 174 13.88 -19.41 20.28
N PHE A 175 14.20 -20.16 21.33
CA PHE A 175 13.93 -21.58 21.54
C PHE A 175 12.47 -21.97 21.86
N TYR A 176 11.56 -21.00 21.85
CA TYR A 176 10.12 -21.23 21.83
C TYR A 176 9.48 -20.31 20.80
N GLU A 177 8.24 -20.62 20.43
CA GLU A 177 7.52 -19.93 19.36
C GLU A 177 7.50 -18.40 19.57
N CYS A 178 7.89 -17.71 18.51
CA CYS A 178 7.84 -16.28 18.37
C CYS A 178 7.05 -15.96 17.10
N ASN A 179 5.97 -15.19 17.22
CA ASN A 179 5.06 -14.83 16.13
C ASN A 179 4.80 -13.32 16.15
N LYS A 180 4.89 -12.67 14.99
CA LYS A 180 4.43 -11.29 14.83
C LYS A 180 3.75 -11.06 13.49
N ILE A 181 2.87 -10.07 13.48
CA ILE A 181 2.04 -9.72 12.32
C ILE A 181 2.09 -8.24 11.98
N GLN A 182 1.79 -7.94 10.73
CA GLN A 182 1.46 -6.60 10.26
C GLN A 182 0.12 -6.63 9.52
N VAL A 183 -0.81 -5.79 9.97
CA VAL A 183 -2.15 -5.67 9.42
C VAL A 183 -2.19 -4.55 8.38
N ILE A 184 -2.51 -4.90 7.14
CA ILE A 184 -2.62 -3.99 6.01
C ILE A 184 -4.10 -3.77 5.73
N ARG A 185 -4.63 -2.64 6.20
CA ARG A 185 -6.01 -2.22 6.02
C ARG A 185 -6.19 -1.58 4.63
N LEU A 186 -7.17 -2.05 3.87
CA LEU A 186 -7.52 -1.53 2.55
C LEU A 186 -8.75 -0.62 2.58
N GLU A 187 -9.42 -0.52 3.73
CA GLU A 187 -10.72 0.15 3.90
C GLU A 187 -10.74 1.59 3.41
N ASP A 188 -9.76 2.40 3.83
CA ASP A 188 -9.63 3.81 3.48
C ASP A 188 -9.14 4.03 2.03
N LYS A 189 -8.72 2.96 1.36
CA LYS A 189 -8.14 3.01 0.01
C LYS A 189 -9.20 2.74 -1.06
N ARG A 190 -10.22 3.60 -1.15
CA ARG A 190 -11.40 3.40 -2.02
C ARG A 190 -11.04 3.12 -3.49
N LEU A 191 -10.12 3.90 -4.07
CA LEU A 191 -9.68 3.69 -5.46
C LEU A 191 -8.92 2.37 -5.62
N LEU A 192 -8.01 2.03 -4.69
CA LEU A 192 -7.32 0.75 -4.70
C LEU A 192 -8.32 -0.40 -4.62
N ARG A 193 -9.28 -0.35 -3.71
CA ARG A 193 -10.31 -1.38 -3.57
C ARG A 193 -11.12 -1.57 -4.85
N TYR A 194 -11.50 -0.48 -5.51
CA TYR A 194 -12.16 -0.55 -6.81
C TYR A 194 -11.28 -1.25 -7.85
N VAL A 195 -10.00 -0.87 -7.93
CA VAL A 195 -9.02 -1.43 -8.86
C VAL A 195 -8.79 -2.92 -8.60
N ILE A 196 -8.46 -3.34 -7.37
CA ILE A 196 -8.20 -4.74 -7.06
C ILE A 196 -9.44 -5.63 -7.23
N ASN A 197 -10.64 -5.11 -6.93
CA ASN A 197 -11.87 -5.87 -7.11
C ASN A 197 -12.26 -6.07 -8.57
N LYS A 198 -11.90 -5.11 -9.42
CA LYS A 198 -12.23 -5.14 -10.84
C LYS A 198 -11.20 -5.91 -11.66
N PHE A 199 -9.92 -5.71 -11.38
CA PHE A 199 -8.84 -6.25 -12.21
C PHE A 199 -8.10 -7.43 -11.59
N LYS A 200 -8.32 -7.72 -10.30
CA LYS A 200 -7.74 -8.87 -9.60
C LYS A 200 -6.21 -9.02 -9.82
N PRO A 201 -5.39 -7.98 -9.59
CA PRO A 201 -3.94 -8.11 -9.62
C PRO A 201 -3.48 -9.13 -8.57
N HIS A 202 -2.41 -9.86 -8.83
CA HIS A 202 -1.89 -10.84 -7.88
C HIS A 202 -1.43 -10.15 -6.60
N ILE A 203 -1.57 -10.82 -5.45
CA ILE A 203 -0.95 -10.38 -4.19
C ILE A 203 0.35 -11.14 -4.06
N TYR A 204 1.46 -10.42 -4.21
CA TYR A 204 2.79 -10.97 -4.02
C TYR A 204 3.25 -10.73 -2.59
N VAL A 205 3.73 -11.80 -1.99
CA VAL A 205 4.25 -11.82 -0.62
C VAL A 205 5.60 -12.49 -0.60
N SER A 206 6.57 -11.90 0.07
CA SER A 206 7.86 -12.55 0.28
C SER A 206 8.53 -12.13 1.58
N GLU A 207 9.47 -12.94 2.04
CA GLU A 207 10.39 -12.62 3.14
C GLU A 207 11.69 -13.38 2.91
N TRP A 208 12.82 -12.77 3.27
CA TRP A 208 14.07 -13.48 3.42
C TRP A 208 14.15 -14.11 4.80
N TYR A 209 14.61 -15.35 4.85
CA TYR A 209 14.79 -16.09 6.09
C TYR A 209 16.16 -16.78 6.14
N SER A 210 16.66 -17.00 7.34
CA SER A 210 17.85 -17.81 7.62
C SER A 210 17.74 -18.47 8.99
N GLY A 211 18.61 -19.43 9.26
CA GLY A 211 18.85 -20.00 10.58
C GLY A 211 20.26 -19.65 11.05
N ARG A 212 20.77 -20.37 12.04
CA ARG A 212 22.19 -20.29 12.38
C ARG A 212 22.98 -21.42 11.72
N PHE A 213 24.29 -21.24 11.61
CA PHE A 213 25.20 -22.29 11.16
C PHE A 213 25.29 -23.46 12.16
N ASP A 214 24.90 -23.29 13.43
CA ASP A 214 25.09 -24.28 14.50
C ASP A 214 23.80 -24.87 15.06
N CYS A 215 22.63 -24.37 14.63
CA CYS A 215 21.33 -24.77 15.16
C CYS A 215 20.30 -24.87 14.04
N GLY A 216 19.47 -25.91 14.08
CA GLY A 216 18.29 -25.99 13.21
C GLY A 216 17.16 -25.10 13.73
N CYS A 217 16.25 -24.72 12.85
CA CYS A 217 15.10 -23.90 13.19
C CYS A 217 13.92 -24.14 12.24
N GLU A 218 12.73 -23.74 12.68
CA GLU A 218 11.55 -23.67 11.83
C GLU A 218 11.20 -22.22 11.54
N TYR A 219 10.71 -21.97 10.33
CA TYR A 219 10.17 -20.68 9.90
C TYR A 219 8.85 -20.90 9.19
N LYS A 220 7.87 -20.03 9.42
CA LYS A 220 6.58 -20.04 8.71
C LYS A 220 6.27 -18.63 8.23
N LEU A 221 5.85 -18.52 6.98
CA LEU A 221 5.29 -17.30 6.40
C LEU A 221 3.83 -17.53 6.06
N THR A 222 2.96 -16.64 6.52
CA THR A 222 1.51 -16.73 6.34
C THR A 222 0.97 -15.40 5.82
N ILE A 223 0.09 -15.46 4.82
CA ILE A 223 -0.73 -14.33 4.38
C ILE A 223 -2.20 -14.70 4.51
N LYS A 224 -2.96 -13.88 5.22
CA LYS A 224 -4.43 -14.03 5.34
C LYS A 224 -5.12 -12.86 4.67
N GLY A 225 -6.23 -13.14 3.99
CA GLY A 225 -7.15 -12.13 3.48
C GLY A 225 -8.48 -12.21 4.22
N LEU A 226 -8.97 -11.08 4.73
CA LEU A 226 -10.18 -11.02 5.55
C LEU A 226 -11.23 -10.11 4.91
N ALA A 227 -12.50 -10.47 5.07
CA ALA A 227 -13.64 -9.65 4.62
C ALA A 227 -14.03 -8.54 5.61
N THR A 228 -13.60 -8.66 6.87
CA THR A 228 -14.11 -7.85 7.98
C THR A 228 -13.46 -6.47 8.08
N GLU A 229 -14.28 -5.49 8.44
CA GLU A 229 -13.99 -4.05 8.57
C GLU A 229 -13.70 -3.63 10.03
N SER A 230 -13.29 -4.55 10.92
CA SER A 230 -13.25 -4.21 12.36
C SER A 230 -12.15 -3.17 12.65
N MET A 231 -12.60 -1.92 12.78
CA MET A 231 -11.87 -0.75 13.28
C MET A 231 -11.65 -0.81 14.80
N GLN A 232 -12.10 -1.88 15.46
CA GLN A 232 -12.32 -1.89 16.92
C GLN A 232 -11.73 -3.09 17.65
N LYS A 233 -11.28 -4.16 16.96
CA LYS A 233 -10.61 -5.26 17.66
C LYS A 233 -9.09 -5.03 17.74
N PRO A 234 -8.47 -5.23 18.91
CA PRO A 234 -7.02 -5.37 19.03
C PRO A 234 -6.51 -6.38 18.01
N VAL A 235 -5.35 -6.11 17.40
CA VAL A 235 -4.70 -6.98 16.42
C VAL A 235 -4.40 -8.38 17.00
N GLU A 236 -4.34 -8.47 18.33
CA GLU A 236 -4.21 -9.71 19.11
C GLU A 236 -5.37 -10.69 18.88
N ASP A 237 -6.60 -10.20 18.63
CA ASP A 237 -7.78 -11.05 18.38
C ASP A 237 -7.82 -11.63 16.94
N LEU A 238 -6.98 -11.12 16.03
CA LEU A 238 -6.88 -11.61 14.63
C LEU A 238 -6.04 -12.90 14.52
N ALA A 239 -5.40 -13.30 15.63
CA ALA A 239 -4.55 -14.47 15.72
C ALA A 239 -5.33 -15.78 15.83
N GLU A 240 -6.51 -15.73 16.45
CA GLU A 240 -7.29 -16.92 16.82
C GLU A 240 -8.32 -17.27 15.74
N GLU A 241 -8.17 -18.45 15.15
CA GLU A 241 -9.14 -19.06 14.22
C GLU A 241 -10.37 -19.57 14.98
N ASP A 242 -11.05 -18.68 15.72
CA ASP A 242 -12.28 -19.04 16.40
C ASP A 242 -13.47 -18.89 15.45
N GLU A 243 -14.18 -20.00 15.17
CA GLU A 243 -15.41 -20.03 14.35
C GLU A 243 -16.50 -19.08 14.88
N ASN A 244 -16.41 -18.65 16.13
CA ASN A 244 -17.33 -17.70 16.77
C ASN A 244 -16.90 -16.23 16.65
N ASN A 245 -15.75 -15.92 16.04
CA ASN A 245 -15.16 -14.58 16.10
C ASN A 245 -15.74 -13.59 15.08
N GLY A 246 -16.66 -14.04 14.22
CA GLY A 246 -17.36 -13.21 13.22
C GLY A 246 -16.46 -12.73 12.07
N GLU A 247 -15.23 -13.22 11.98
CA GLU A 247 -14.29 -12.88 10.92
C GLU A 247 -14.39 -13.86 9.76
N THR A 248 -14.81 -13.35 8.61
CA THR A 248 -14.80 -14.16 7.38
C THR A 248 -13.40 -14.13 6.79
N VAL A 249 -12.61 -15.16 7.11
CA VAL A 249 -11.35 -15.45 6.41
C VAL A 249 -11.68 -15.82 4.97
N LEU A 250 -11.19 -15.03 4.02
CA LEU A 250 -11.38 -15.26 2.59
C LEU A 250 -10.33 -16.21 2.04
N PHE A 251 -9.10 -16.07 2.53
CA PHE A 251 -8.01 -16.99 2.23
C PHE A 251 -6.97 -16.96 3.36
N SER A 252 -6.25 -18.06 3.52
CA SER A 252 -5.08 -18.19 4.39
C SER A 252 -4.08 -19.08 3.66
N VAL A 253 -2.91 -18.54 3.34
CA VAL A 253 -1.84 -19.29 2.68
C VAL A 253 -0.64 -19.30 3.59
N LEU A 254 -0.26 -20.49 4.05
CA LEU A 254 0.88 -20.73 4.93
C LEU A 254 1.95 -21.52 4.17
N LYS A 255 3.20 -21.07 4.25
CA LYS A 255 4.37 -21.75 3.70
C LYS A 255 5.40 -21.98 4.82
N PRO A 256 5.57 -23.24 5.28
CA PRO A 256 6.54 -23.58 6.31
C PRO A 256 7.89 -23.99 5.68
N VAL A 257 8.96 -23.85 6.45
CA VAL A 257 10.28 -24.41 6.14
C VAL A 257 10.98 -24.83 7.41
N VAL A 258 11.66 -25.98 7.35
CA VAL A 258 12.51 -26.48 8.42
C VAL A 258 13.94 -26.44 7.92
N ILE A 259 14.78 -25.68 8.60
CA ILE A 259 16.21 -25.61 8.36
C ILE A 259 16.89 -26.61 9.30
N ARG A 260 17.64 -27.54 8.73
CA ARG A 260 18.38 -28.52 9.53
C ARG A 260 19.61 -27.87 10.16
N GLN A 261 20.10 -28.49 11.21
CA GLN A 261 21.34 -28.09 11.83
C GLN A 261 22.48 -28.07 10.80
N TRP A 262 23.37 -27.08 10.88
CA TRP A 262 24.51 -26.88 9.97
C TRP A 262 24.18 -26.34 8.58
N GLU A 263 22.91 -26.19 8.22
CA GLU A 263 22.46 -25.74 6.89
C GLU A 263 21.92 -24.31 6.87
N GLY A 264 21.79 -23.65 8.03
CA GLY A 264 20.98 -22.44 8.16
C GLY A 264 21.64 -21.10 7.87
N LYS A 265 22.96 -21.05 7.65
CA LYS A 265 23.68 -19.77 7.64
C LYS A 265 23.30 -18.84 6.47
N GLU A 266 22.85 -19.41 5.36
CA GLU A 266 22.57 -18.68 4.12
C GLU A 266 21.15 -18.10 4.12
N TRP A 267 21.00 -16.90 3.56
CA TRP A 267 19.70 -16.25 3.41
C TRP A 267 18.96 -16.77 2.20
N ASN A 268 17.75 -17.23 2.41
CA ASN A 268 16.87 -17.77 1.38
C ASN A 268 15.62 -16.92 1.26
N LYS A 269 15.09 -16.78 0.04
CA LYS A 269 13.87 -16.03 -0.20
C LYS A 269 12.67 -16.97 -0.25
N MET A 270 11.65 -16.70 0.56
CA MET A 270 10.37 -17.39 0.51
C MET A 270 9.34 -16.49 -0.17
N GLU A 271 8.62 -17.04 -1.14
CA GLU A 271 7.61 -16.31 -1.92
C GLU A 271 6.28 -17.05 -1.93
N ILE A 272 5.20 -16.26 -1.90
CA ILE A 272 3.80 -16.67 -2.02
C ILE A 272 3.13 -15.73 -3.03
N MET A 273 2.36 -16.31 -3.96
CA MET A 273 1.54 -15.57 -4.90
C MET A 273 0.07 -15.96 -4.70
N VAL A 274 -0.78 -14.98 -4.42
CA VAL A 274 -2.23 -15.19 -4.35
C VAL A 274 -2.86 -14.59 -5.60
N GLU A 275 -3.31 -15.47 -6.49
CA GLU A 275 -3.85 -15.10 -7.80
C GLU A 275 -5.36 -14.79 -7.72
N GLU A 276 -6.07 -15.54 -6.90
CA GLU A 276 -7.51 -15.41 -6.73
C GLU A 276 -7.89 -15.02 -5.30
N TYR A 277 -8.78 -14.05 -5.18
CA TYR A 277 -9.34 -13.61 -3.90
C TYR A 277 -10.69 -12.95 -4.11
N ASP A 278 -11.53 -12.95 -3.09
CA ASP A 278 -12.89 -12.43 -3.17
C ASP A 278 -12.97 -10.89 -3.24
N LYS A 279 -14.06 -10.33 -3.78
CA LYS A 279 -14.28 -8.86 -3.87
C LYS A 279 -14.57 -8.21 -2.50
N SER A 280 -14.92 -9.02 -1.51
CA SER A 280 -15.10 -8.59 -0.13
C SER A 280 -13.79 -8.36 0.60
N LEU A 281 -12.62 -8.61 0.00
CA LEU A 281 -11.31 -8.35 0.64
C LEU A 281 -11.23 -6.91 1.20
N ARG A 282 -10.90 -6.82 2.49
CA ARG A 282 -10.71 -5.54 3.22
C ARG A 282 -9.37 -5.44 3.91
N THR A 283 -8.82 -6.55 4.35
CA THR A 283 -7.62 -6.58 5.18
C THR A 283 -6.71 -7.71 4.73
N LEU A 284 -5.41 -7.42 4.70
CA LEU A 284 -4.36 -8.43 4.57
C LEU A 284 -3.61 -8.52 5.89
N VAL A 285 -3.34 -9.74 6.34
CA VAL A 285 -2.53 -10.00 7.54
C VAL A 285 -1.28 -10.75 7.10
N PHE A 286 -0.15 -10.05 7.15
CA PHE A 286 1.17 -10.65 6.96
C PHE A 286 1.66 -11.17 8.31
N GLN A 287 1.97 -12.45 8.38
CA GLN A 287 2.35 -13.13 9.61
C GLN A 287 3.60 -13.95 9.36
N HIS A 288 4.54 -13.87 10.29
CA HIS A 288 5.67 -14.79 10.28
C HIS A 288 6.01 -15.30 11.67
N GLU A 289 6.56 -16.51 11.70
CA GLU A 289 6.77 -17.28 12.92
C GLU A 289 8.09 -18.00 12.86
N GLY A 290 8.68 -18.20 14.04
CA GLY A 290 9.94 -18.91 14.14
C GLY A 290 10.20 -19.51 15.50
N VAL A 291 10.99 -20.58 15.49
CA VAL A 291 11.45 -21.29 16.69
C VAL A 291 12.71 -22.08 16.36
N ASP A 292 13.57 -22.34 17.35
CA ASP A 292 14.67 -23.30 17.18
C ASP A 292 14.19 -24.76 17.21
N THR A 293 15.05 -25.71 16.85
CA THR A 293 14.75 -27.15 16.98
C THR A 293 15.57 -27.86 18.05
N GLN A 294 16.46 -27.15 18.74
CA GLN A 294 17.42 -27.72 19.70
C GLN A 294 17.14 -27.33 21.15
N PHE A 295 16.19 -26.42 21.37
CA PHE A 295 15.84 -25.90 22.67
C PHE A 295 17.01 -25.19 23.37
N TRP A 296 17.79 -24.43 22.62
CA TRP A 296 19.01 -23.76 23.09
C TRP A 296 18.70 -22.33 23.52
N LYS A 297 18.98 -22.04 24.79
CA LYS A 297 18.76 -20.71 25.36
C LYS A 297 19.44 -19.62 24.52
N GLY A 298 18.69 -18.56 24.20
CA GLY A 298 19.11 -17.46 23.34
C GLY A 298 18.35 -17.45 22.01
N HIS A 299 18.93 -16.77 21.02
CA HIS A 299 18.29 -16.50 19.73
C HIS A 299 18.81 -17.46 18.66
N TYR A 300 18.52 -18.75 18.87
CA TYR A 300 18.93 -19.84 17.99
C TYR A 300 17.85 -20.26 16.98
N GLY A 301 16.68 -19.62 17.04
CA GLY A 301 15.59 -19.84 16.09
C GLY A 301 15.86 -19.21 14.73
N SER A 302 14.82 -19.19 13.90
CA SER A 302 14.87 -18.58 12.58
C SER A 302 14.99 -17.06 12.66
N LYS A 303 15.52 -16.50 11.59
CA LYS A 303 15.76 -15.08 11.38
C LYS A 303 15.04 -14.64 10.12
N MET A 304 14.61 -13.39 10.10
CA MET A 304 13.81 -12.85 9.01
C MET A 304 14.07 -11.37 8.78
N ALA A 305 14.05 -10.97 7.51
CA ALA A 305 14.25 -9.61 7.05
C ALA A 305 13.65 -9.41 5.64
N GLY A 306 13.46 -8.15 5.27
CA GLY A 306 13.05 -7.79 3.90
C GLY A 306 11.64 -8.24 3.53
N GLY A 307 10.71 -8.35 4.49
CA GLY A 307 9.32 -8.67 4.23
C GLY A 307 8.66 -7.75 3.20
N VAL A 308 7.89 -8.34 2.28
CA VAL A 308 7.17 -7.66 1.21
C VAL A 308 5.73 -8.11 1.12
N VAL A 309 4.82 -7.15 0.97
CA VAL A 309 3.47 -7.37 0.43
C VAL A 309 3.21 -6.30 -0.61
N LYS A 310 2.82 -6.67 -1.83
CA LYS A 310 2.42 -5.71 -2.87
C LYS A 310 1.41 -6.33 -3.82
N PHE A 311 0.59 -5.48 -4.45
CA PHE A 311 -0.23 -5.89 -5.57
C PHE A 311 0.62 -5.85 -6.85
N LEU A 312 0.64 -6.95 -7.60
CA LEU A 312 1.30 -7.05 -8.89
C LEU A 312 0.25 -7.03 -10.01
N PHE A 313 0.31 -5.98 -10.81
CA PHE A 313 -0.37 -5.96 -12.09
C PHE A 313 0.55 -6.57 -13.13
N GLU A 314 0.35 -7.83 -13.50
CA GLU A 314 1.18 -8.50 -14.53
C GLU A 314 1.26 -7.67 -15.83
N SER A 315 0.19 -6.95 -16.16
CA SER A 315 0.12 -6.02 -17.29
C SER A 315 1.08 -4.82 -17.21
N MET A 316 1.56 -4.45 -16.02
CA MET A 316 2.49 -3.34 -15.76
C MET A 316 3.83 -3.80 -15.18
N GLN A 317 3.82 -4.92 -14.46
CA GLN A 317 4.95 -5.51 -13.77
C GLN A 317 4.93 -7.00 -14.11
N PRO A 318 5.41 -7.38 -15.31
CA PRO A 318 5.46 -8.77 -15.70
C PRO A 318 6.29 -9.53 -14.67
N ILE A 319 5.81 -10.71 -14.29
CA ILE A 319 6.58 -11.63 -13.47
C ILE A 319 7.75 -12.08 -14.34
N GLU A 320 8.98 -11.93 -13.87
CA GLU A 320 10.13 -12.50 -14.55
C GLU A 320 9.98 -14.02 -14.50
N GLU A 321 9.71 -14.65 -15.66
CA GLU A 321 9.76 -16.10 -15.76
C GLU A 321 11.21 -16.54 -15.51
N PRO A 322 11.45 -17.61 -14.73
CA PRO A 322 12.78 -18.14 -14.59
C PRO A 322 13.31 -18.50 -15.98
N ILE A 323 14.50 -18.00 -16.31
CA ILE A 323 15.23 -18.42 -17.51
C ILE A 323 15.43 -19.92 -17.33
N GLU A 324 14.74 -20.74 -18.13
CA GLU A 324 15.06 -22.16 -18.24
C GLU A 324 16.53 -22.24 -18.65
N GLU A 325 17.40 -22.65 -17.72
CA GLU A 325 18.76 -23.00 -18.08
C GLU A 325 18.67 -24.13 -19.12
N PRO A 326 19.35 -24.01 -20.27
CA PRO A 326 19.36 -25.08 -21.24
C PRO A 326 19.92 -26.33 -20.55
N CYS A 327 19.12 -27.41 -20.53
CA CYS A 327 19.60 -28.71 -20.11
C CYS A 327 20.78 -29.10 -21.02
N ASP A 328 22.00 -29.10 -20.46
CA ASP A 328 23.20 -29.64 -21.09
C ASP A 328 23.15 -31.18 -21.22
#